data_AF-A0A6N2IHQ0-F1
#
_entry.id   AF-A0A6N2IHQ0-F1
#
_cell.length_a   1.000
_cell.length_b   1.000
_cell.length_c   1.000
_cell.angle_alpha   90.00
_cell.angle_beta   90.00
_cell.angle_gamma   90.00
#
_symmetry.space_group_name_H-M   'P 1'
#
loop_
_entity.id
_entity.type
_entity.pdbx_description
1 polymer ?
#
loop_
_entity_poly.entity_id
_entity_poly.type
_entity_poly.pdbx_seq_one_letter_code
_entity_poly.pdbx_strand_id
1 'polypeptide(L)' 'MTPEITTTRCRGCDAEIHGLNGRYACGLCGWSNHWDEGHQPLPTCGDASGNASEDTNTLR' A
#
# COMPACT_ATOMS: atom_id res chain seq x y z
N MET A 1 0.72 -5.73 15.48
CA MET A 1 1.00 -4.28 15.67
C MET A 1 -0.27 -3.49 15.46
N THR A 2 -0.44 -2.37 16.15
CA THR A 2 -1.56 -1.44 15.94
C THR A 2 -1.29 -0.62 14.68
N PRO A 3 -2.22 -0.53 13.71
CA PRO A 3 -2.06 0.34 12.54
C PRO A 3 -1.94 1.82 12.92
N GLU A 4 -1.10 2.56 12.21
CA GLU A 4 -0.93 4.01 12.37
C GLU A 4 -1.43 4.75 11.12
N ILE A 5 -2.14 5.87 11.33
CA ILE A 5 -2.45 6.83 10.27
C ILE A 5 -1.23 7.75 10.09
N THR A 6 -0.73 7.81 8.87
CA THR A 6 0.45 8.59 8.48
C THR A 6 0.08 9.56 7.37
N THR A 7 0.87 10.62 7.19
CA THR A 7 0.61 11.69 6.20
C THR A 7 1.80 11.91 5.28
N THR A 8 1.56 12.21 4.01
CA THR A 8 2.60 12.59 3.04
C THR A 8 2.05 13.53 1.97
N ARG A 9 2.92 13.98 1.05
CA ARG A 9 2.56 14.69 -0.19
C ARG A 9 2.51 13.72 -1.35
N CYS A 10 1.46 13.83 -2.18
CA CYS A 10 1.31 13.04 -3.38
C CYS A 10 2.40 13.36 -4.42
N ARG A 11 3.11 12.35 -4.92
CA ARG A 11 4.16 12.55 -5.94
C ARG A 11 3.63 12.90 -7.33
N GLY A 12 2.31 12.79 -7.56
CA GLY A 12 1.66 13.14 -8.82
C GLY A 12 1.09 14.56 -8.85
N CYS A 13 0.38 14.99 -7.80
CA CYS A 13 -0.34 16.27 -7.77
C CYS A 13 -0.07 17.13 -6.54
N ASP A 14 0.86 16.74 -5.67
CA ASP A 14 1.29 17.46 -4.45
C ASP A 14 0.21 17.69 -3.37
N ALA A 15 -0.97 17.10 -3.55
CA ALA A 15 -2.00 17.06 -2.53
C ALA A 15 -1.49 16.36 -1.26
N GLU A 16 -1.89 16.87 -0.09
CA GLU A 16 -1.70 16.15 1.17
C GLU A 16 -2.62 14.94 1.21
N ILE A 17 -2.07 13.78 1.56
CA ILE A 17 -2.79 12.51 1.61
C ILE A 17 -2.45 11.75 2.89
N HIS A 18 -3.44 11.02 3.39
CA HIS A 18 -3.30 10.17 4.56
C HIS A 18 -3.34 8.71 4.14
N GLY A 19 -2.59 7.88 4.86
CA GLY A 19 -2.42 6.47 4.57
C GLY A 19 -2.19 5.65 5.82
N LEU A 20 -2.28 4.32 5.70
CA LEU A 20 -2.03 3.40 6.81
C LEU A 20 -0.60 2.86 6.71
N ASN A 21 0.18 3.01 7.77
CA ASN A 21 1.54 2.46 7.87
C ASN A 21 2.43 2.79 6.65
N GLY A 22 2.38 4.03 6.14
CA GLY A 22 3.16 4.43 4.97
C GLY A 22 2.64 3.92 3.61
N ARG A 23 1.41 3.37 3.56
CA ARG A 23 0.75 3.02 2.28
C ARG A 23 -0.22 4.12 1.88
N TYR A 24 -0.02 4.67 0.69
CA TYR A 24 -0.71 5.86 0.22
C TYR A 24 -1.36 5.61 -1.15
N ALA A 25 -2.60 6.08 -1.27
CA ALA A 25 -3.33 6.14 -2.53
C ALA A 25 -3.98 7.52 -2.65
N CYS A 26 -3.69 8.25 -3.72
CA CYS A 26 -4.23 9.57 -3.96
C CYS A 26 -5.56 9.48 -4.71
N GLY A 27 -6.66 9.83 -4.03
CA GLY A 27 -7.98 9.89 -4.65
C GLY A 27 -8.17 10.99 -5.70
N LEU A 28 -7.21 11.92 -5.84
CA LEU A 28 -7.29 13.04 -6.79
C LEU A 28 -6.67 12.72 -8.15
N CYS A 29 -5.47 12.15 -8.18
CA CYS A 29 -4.73 11.89 -9.43
C CYS A 29 -4.45 10.41 -9.71
N GLY A 30 -4.86 9.51 -8.81
CA GLY A 30 -4.70 8.06 -8.97
C GLY A 30 -3.30 7.52 -8.68
N TRP A 31 -2.36 8.36 -8.23
CA TRP A 31 -1.04 7.89 -7.81
C TRP A 31 -1.15 7.02 -6.54
N SER A 32 -0.41 5.92 -6.52
CA SER A 32 -0.15 5.10 -5.32
C SER A 32 1.34 4.87 -5.19
N ASN A 33 1.86 4.76 -3.96
CA ASN A 33 3.27 4.39 -3.77
C ASN A 33 3.53 2.93 -4.12
N HIS A 34 4.79 2.59 -4.38
CA HIS A 34 5.17 1.20 -4.65
C HIS A 34 4.94 0.34 -3.39
N TRP A 35 4.63 -0.94 -3.58
CA TRP A 35 4.14 -1.82 -2.52
C TRP A 35 5.18 -2.12 -1.43
N ASP A 36 6.46 -1.89 -1.70
CA ASP A 36 7.57 -2.06 -0.75
C ASP A 36 7.89 -0.80 0.07
N GLU A 37 7.28 0.34 -0.23
CA GLU A 37 7.56 1.62 0.44
C GLU A 37 6.81 1.80 1.77
N GLY A 38 6.04 0.80 2.21
CA GLY A 38 5.34 0.84 3.49
C GLY A 38 6.30 0.81 4.68
N HIS A 39 5.87 1.32 5.83
CA HIS A 39 6.70 1.36 7.05
C HIS A 39 6.80 0.00 7.76
N GLN A 40 5.93 -0.94 7.41
CA GLN A 40 5.91 -2.27 7.99
C GLN A 40 6.68 -3.26 7.12
N PRO A 41 7.38 -4.24 7.73
CA PRO A 41 8.08 -5.25 6.97
C PRO A 41 7.11 -5.99 6.05
N LEU A 42 7.60 -6.35 4.87
CA LEU A 42 6.83 -7.13 3.93
C LEU A 42 6.61 -8.54 4.49
N PRO A 43 5.42 -9.13 4.26
CA PRO A 43 5.19 -10.52 4.57
C PRO A 43 6.23 -11.40 3.87
N THR A 44 6.80 -12.34 4.61
CA THR A 44 7.72 -13.34 4.05
C THR A 44 6.95 -14.57 3.59
N CYS A 45 7.56 -15.35 2.69
CA CYS A 45 7.01 -16.63 2.25
C CYS A 45 7.00 -17.62 3.43
N GLY A 46 5.88 -17.66 4.16
CA GLY A 46 5.73 -18.43 5.40
C GLY A 46 4.78 -17.75 6.39
N ASP A 47 4.58 -16.43 6.25
CA ASP A 47 3.59 -15.67 7.00
C ASP A 47 2.18 -15.92 6.44
N ALA A 48 1.67 -17.15 6.60
CA ALA A 48 0.34 -17.58 6.17
C ALA A 48 -0.79 -17.02 7.08
N SER A 49 -0.73 -15.73 7.40
CA SER A 49 -1.85 -14.99 8.00
C SER A 49 -2.44 -13.94 7.04
N GLY A 50 -1.74 -13.63 5.94
CA GLY A 50 -2.32 -12.92 4.82
C GLY A 50 -3.10 -13.91 3.96
N ASN A 51 -4.36 -13.62 3.68
CA ASN A 51 -5.07 -14.20 2.56
C ASN A 51 -4.29 -13.86 1.29
N ALA A 52 -3.38 -14.76 0.88
CA ALA A 52 -2.75 -14.70 -0.42
C ALA A 52 -3.89 -14.63 -1.44
N SER A 53 -4.14 -13.46 -2.02
CA SER A 53 -5.01 -13.38 -3.17
C SER A 53 -4.29 -14.15 -4.26
N GLU A 54 -4.77 -15.35 -4.54
CA GLU A 54 -4.49 -16.06 -5.77
C GLU A 54 -5.08 -15.22 -6.91
N ASP A 55 -4.34 -14.19 -7.34
CA ASP A 55 -4.58 -13.55 -8.62
C ASP A 55 -4.19 -14.55 -9.70
N THR A 56 -5.06 -15.52 -9.92
CA THR A 56 -5.10 -16.39 -11.10
C THR A 56 -5.58 -15.58 -12.29
N ASN A 57 -4.90 -14.47 -12.62
CA ASN A 57 -5.07 -13.86 -13.93
C ASN A 57 -4.24 -14.64 -14.96
N THR A 58 -4.61 -15.90 -15.17
CA THR A 58 -4.22 -16.70 -16.34
C THR A 58 -5.47 -17.14 -17.09
N LEU A 59 -6.41 -16.21 -17.32
CA LEU A 59 -7.46 -16.41 -18.30
C LEU A 59 -7.84 -15.09 -19.00
N ARG A 60 -7.20 -14.94 -20.18
CA ARG A 60 -7.56 -14.16 -21.38
C ARG A 60 -6.95 -12.77 -21.51
#